data_AF-A0A7Y4JVQ9-F1
#
_entry.id   AF-A0A7Y4JVQ9-F1
#
_cell.length_a   1.000
_cell.length_b   1.000
_cell.length_c   1.000
_cell.angle_alpha   90.00
_cell.angle_beta   90.00
_cell.angle_gamma   90.00
#
_symmetry.space_group_name_H-M   'P 1'
#
loop_
_entity.id
_entity.type
_entity.pdbx_description
1 polymer ?
#
loop_
_entity_poly.entity_id
_entity_poly.type
_entity_poly.pdbx_seq_one_letter_code
_entity_poly.pdbx_strand_id
1 'polypeptide(L)'
;MSTALFVSPHLDDVAFSCGGTLAALKAKGWTVGLVTVFTRSVPEPKGFALQCQTSKGLGPDVDYMALRRKEDRAFAACMGVDHVTWGDLEEAPHRGYGSPEVLFQPPRPDDVIEAKVAACLKPVLRELKPDRVFVPQALGSHVDHVQVVRAVKELGLPTNRVFYYRDTPYAVREPKAWPDAAVPQGLRPLAVDITEHLAKKVEGCVRYGTQLAFQFGGVDGLARTLTAFHRMEAQARGQAGAAEVFLADGVS
;
A
#
# COMPACT_ATOMS: atom_id res chain seq x y z
N MET A 1 -24.12 -2.39 7.16
CA MET A 1 -22.99 -1.45 7.36
C MET A 1 -22.02 -1.72 6.22
N SER A 2 -21.59 -0.69 5.50
CA SER A 2 -20.70 -0.88 4.34
C SER A 2 -19.29 -1.25 4.78
N THR A 3 -18.61 -2.08 3.99
CA THR A 3 -17.28 -2.61 4.32
C THR A 3 -16.28 -2.27 3.22
N ALA A 4 -15.13 -1.72 3.62
CA ALA A 4 -14.00 -1.46 2.74
C ALA A 4 -12.80 -2.33 3.14
N LEU A 5 -12.13 -2.91 2.15
CA LEU A 5 -10.91 -3.67 2.34
C LEU A 5 -9.75 -2.94 1.65
N PHE A 6 -8.69 -2.67 2.40
CA PHE A 6 -7.45 -2.11 1.87
C PHE A 6 -6.40 -3.22 1.82
N VAL A 7 -5.77 -3.40 0.67
CA VAL A 7 -4.72 -4.39 0.44
C VAL A 7 -3.40 -3.66 0.24
N SER A 8 -2.49 -3.85 1.20
CA SER A 8 -1.15 -3.27 1.23
C SER A 8 -0.13 -4.33 0.83
N PRO A 9 0.75 -4.09 -0.16
CA PRO A 9 1.91 -4.96 -0.40
C PRO A 9 2.78 -5.06 0.84
N HIS A 10 3.27 -3.92 1.35
CA HIS A 10 4.15 -3.81 2.50
C HIS A 10 3.50 -3.06 3.67
N LEU A 11 4.17 -3.12 4.83
CA LEU A 11 3.76 -2.49 6.09
C LEU A 11 4.05 -0.99 6.04
N ASP A 12 3.22 -0.26 5.27
CA ASP A 12 3.22 1.21 5.10
C ASP A 12 2.43 1.69 3.86
N ASP A 13 2.37 0.90 2.78
CA ASP A 13 1.90 1.38 1.47
C ASP A 13 0.48 1.97 1.50
N VAL A 14 -0.48 1.31 2.15
CA VAL A 14 -1.84 1.84 2.27
C VAL A 14 -1.85 3.15 3.05
N ALA A 15 -1.06 3.26 4.12
CA ALA A 15 -0.99 4.47 4.91
C ALA A 15 -0.50 5.65 4.07
N PHE A 16 0.61 5.45 3.35
CA PHE A 16 1.20 6.48 2.49
C PHE A 16 0.30 6.79 1.29
N SER A 17 -0.31 5.78 0.68
CA SER A 17 -1.01 5.91 -0.61
C SER A 17 -2.44 6.39 -0.45
N CYS A 18 -3.22 5.74 0.42
CA CYS A 18 -4.68 5.95 0.54
C CYS A 18 -5.22 6.07 1.99
N GLY A 19 -4.36 6.41 2.96
CA GLY A 19 -4.76 6.57 4.36
C GLY A 19 -5.80 7.68 4.61
N GLY A 20 -5.90 8.69 3.74
CA GLY A 20 -6.91 9.75 3.85
C GLY A 20 -8.31 9.23 3.53
N THR A 21 -8.45 8.44 2.47
CA THR A 21 -9.70 7.77 2.09
C THR A 21 -10.11 6.76 3.16
N LEU A 22 -9.15 6.02 3.74
CA LEU A 22 -9.40 5.14 4.88
C LEU A 22 -10.02 5.91 6.05
N ALA A 23 -9.42 7.04 6.45
CA ALA A 23 -9.97 7.90 7.51
C ALA A 23 -11.36 8.44 7.14
N ALA A 24 -11.57 8.85 5.89
CA ALA A 24 -12.86 9.35 5.42
C ALA A 24 -13.97 8.29 5.51
N LEU A 25 -13.68 7.05 5.14
CA LEU A 25 -14.63 5.93 5.23
C LEU A 25 -14.93 5.59 6.70
N LYS A 26 -13.91 5.56 7.57
CA LYS A 26 -14.12 5.36 9.01
C LYS A 26 -14.99 6.44 9.63
N ALA A 27 -14.76 7.71 9.28
CA ALA A 27 -15.58 8.83 9.75
C ALA A 27 -17.05 8.72 9.32
N LYS A 28 -17.32 8.06 8.17
CA LYS A 28 -18.66 7.74 7.67
C LYS A 28 -19.26 6.46 8.27
N GLY A 29 -18.60 5.84 9.24
CA GLY A 29 -19.08 4.61 9.89
C GLY A 29 -18.94 3.36 9.03
N TRP A 30 -17.99 3.31 8.09
CA TRP A 30 -17.67 2.06 7.40
C TRP A 30 -16.86 1.12 8.29
N THR A 31 -17.09 -0.18 8.10
CA THR A 31 -16.16 -1.21 8.59
C THR A 31 -14.95 -1.23 7.65
N VAL A 32 -13.75 -1.21 8.20
CA VAL A 32 -12.48 -1.20 7.45
C VAL A 32 -11.64 -2.40 7.83
N GLY A 33 -11.29 -3.19 6.83
CA GLY A 33 -10.24 -4.19 6.90
C GLY A 33 -8.95 -3.69 6.25
N LEU A 34 -7.81 -4.03 6.83
CA LEU A 34 -6.47 -3.86 6.27
C LEU A 34 -5.80 -5.23 6.17
N VAL A 35 -5.40 -5.60 4.97
CA VAL A 35 -4.56 -6.77 4.72
C VAL A 35 -3.20 -6.30 4.26
N THR A 36 -2.14 -6.69 4.96
CA THR A 36 -0.76 -6.44 4.53
C THR A 36 -0.10 -7.75 4.14
N VAL A 37 0.35 -7.86 2.89
CA VAL A 37 0.68 -9.13 2.25
C VAL A 37 2.05 -9.65 2.68
N PHE A 38 3.12 -8.89 2.42
CA PHE A 38 4.49 -9.31 2.65
C PHE A 38 4.93 -8.90 4.06
N THR A 39 4.79 -9.83 5.00
CA THR A 39 4.89 -9.55 6.43
C THR A 39 5.72 -10.58 7.21
N ARG A 40 6.26 -11.62 6.56
CA ARG A 40 6.96 -12.72 7.23
C ARG A 40 8.30 -12.29 7.80
N SER A 41 8.58 -12.68 9.04
CA SER A 41 9.94 -12.61 9.60
C SER A 41 10.82 -13.72 9.03
N VAL A 42 11.98 -13.34 8.50
CA VAL A 42 12.99 -14.29 8.02
C VAL A 42 14.19 -14.24 8.96
N PRO A 43 14.52 -15.34 9.67
CA PRO A 43 15.67 -15.37 10.57
C PRO A 43 16.98 -15.25 9.79
N GLU A 44 17.97 -14.60 10.40
CA GLU A 44 19.32 -14.43 9.85
C GLU A 44 19.33 -13.91 8.39
N PRO A 45 18.74 -12.73 8.13
CA PRO A 45 18.74 -12.16 6.78
C PRO A 45 20.18 -11.97 6.28
N LYS A 46 20.39 -12.14 4.97
CA LYS A 46 21.71 -12.03 4.32
C LYS A 46 21.65 -11.11 3.11
N GLY A 47 22.81 -10.64 2.67
CA GLY A 47 22.95 -9.83 1.46
C GLY A 47 22.06 -8.60 1.48
N PHE A 48 21.36 -8.37 0.37
CA PHE A 48 20.50 -7.21 0.20
C PHE A 48 19.32 -7.15 1.18
N ALA A 49 18.76 -8.30 1.57
CA ALA A 49 17.70 -8.32 2.57
C ALA A 49 18.18 -7.76 3.93
N LEU A 50 19.39 -8.13 4.36
CA LEU A 50 20.01 -7.54 5.55
C LEU A 50 20.34 -6.05 5.35
N GLN A 51 20.81 -5.67 4.16
CA GLN A 51 21.08 -4.27 3.82
C GLN A 51 19.83 -3.38 3.94
N CYS A 52 18.65 -3.91 3.59
CA CYS A 52 17.39 -3.18 3.69
C CYS A 52 17.05 -2.76 5.12
N GLN A 53 17.43 -3.54 6.15
CA GLN A 53 17.23 -3.14 7.55
C GLN A 53 18.42 -2.35 8.12
N THR A 54 19.66 -2.71 7.78
CA THR A 54 20.86 -2.04 8.33
C THR A 54 21.03 -0.63 7.79
N SER A 55 20.63 -0.36 6.55
CA SER A 55 20.56 1.01 5.99
C SER A 55 19.58 1.93 6.72
N LYS A 56 18.63 1.36 7.48
CA LYS A 56 17.70 2.07 8.35
C LYS A 56 18.20 2.20 9.79
N GLY A 57 19.45 1.82 10.06
CA GLY A 57 20.05 1.86 11.39
C GLY A 57 19.65 0.70 12.31
N LEU A 58 19.06 -0.37 11.77
CA LEU A 58 18.66 -1.54 12.54
C LEU A 58 19.73 -2.64 12.47
N GLY A 59 20.18 -3.14 13.61
CA GLY A 59 21.17 -4.21 13.68
C GLY A 59 20.68 -5.54 13.09
N PRO A 60 21.59 -6.48 12.76
CA PRO A 60 21.24 -7.77 12.16
C PRO A 60 20.34 -8.65 13.05
N ASP A 61 20.46 -8.53 14.38
CA ASP A 61 19.70 -9.33 15.35
C ASP A 61 18.27 -8.81 15.57
N VAL A 62 17.91 -7.67 14.97
CA VAL A 62 16.56 -7.12 15.05
C VAL A 62 15.65 -7.88 14.09
N ASP A 63 14.56 -8.44 14.61
CA ASP A 63 13.44 -8.90 13.78
C ASP A 63 12.71 -7.69 13.18
N TYR A 64 13.22 -7.25 12.03
CA TYR A 64 12.75 -6.07 11.31
C TYR A 64 11.25 -6.16 10.98
N MET A 65 10.76 -7.33 10.61
CA MET A 65 9.35 -7.51 10.26
C MET A 65 8.46 -7.53 11.51
N ALA A 66 8.91 -8.08 12.64
CA ALA A 66 8.18 -7.93 13.91
C ALA A 66 8.08 -6.48 14.35
N LEU A 67 9.13 -5.68 14.15
CA LEU A 67 9.10 -4.23 14.42
C LEU A 67 8.08 -3.53 13.52
N ARG A 68 8.14 -3.74 12.20
CA ARG A 68 7.18 -3.13 11.26
C ARG A 68 5.74 -3.57 11.49
N ARG A 69 5.52 -4.82 11.91
CA ARG A 69 4.19 -5.31 12.31
C ARG A 69 3.65 -4.58 13.55
N LYS A 70 4.51 -4.17 14.49
CA LYS A 70 4.09 -3.31 15.62
C LYS A 70 3.70 -1.91 15.13
N GLU A 71 4.45 -1.34 14.18
CA GLU A 71 4.14 -0.05 13.56
C GLU A 71 2.80 -0.09 12.82
N ASP A 72 2.56 -1.13 12.04
CA ASP A 72 1.31 -1.35 11.30
C ASP A 72 0.10 -1.49 12.23
N ARG A 73 0.27 -2.18 13.37
CA ARG A 73 -0.75 -2.23 14.43
C ARG A 73 -0.99 -0.86 15.06
N ALA A 74 0.06 -0.06 15.24
CA ALA A 74 -0.08 1.31 15.76
C ALA A 74 -0.78 2.23 14.75
N PHE A 75 -0.53 2.09 13.46
CA PHE A 75 -1.28 2.74 12.39
C PHE A 75 -2.75 2.32 12.44
N ALA A 76 -3.04 1.01 12.43
CA ALA A 76 -4.39 0.49 12.49
C ALA A 76 -5.19 1.03 13.70
N ALA A 77 -4.57 1.04 14.88
CA ALA A 77 -5.17 1.61 16.08
C ALA A 77 -5.39 3.12 15.96
N CYS A 78 -4.43 3.86 15.41
CA CYS A 78 -4.55 5.30 15.15
C CYS A 78 -5.71 5.62 14.21
N MET A 79 -5.91 4.79 13.19
CA MET A 79 -6.90 5.01 12.13
C MET A 79 -8.27 4.39 12.42
N GLY A 80 -8.41 3.60 13.49
CA GLY A 80 -9.65 2.90 13.83
C GLY A 80 -9.99 1.75 12.86
N VAL A 81 -8.98 1.06 12.33
CA VAL A 81 -9.16 -0.13 11.48
C VAL A 81 -9.76 -1.25 12.33
N ASP A 82 -10.81 -1.91 11.82
CA ASP A 82 -11.58 -2.92 12.56
C ASP A 82 -10.95 -4.31 12.44
N HIS A 83 -10.39 -4.63 11.26
CA HIS A 83 -9.77 -5.93 10.99
C HIS A 83 -8.37 -5.75 10.42
N VAL A 84 -7.36 -6.32 11.07
CA VAL A 84 -5.98 -6.34 10.58
C VAL A 84 -5.56 -7.78 10.32
N THR A 85 -5.15 -8.05 9.08
CA THR A 85 -4.65 -9.36 8.66
C THR A 85 -3.26 -9.22 8.05
N TRP A 86 -2.35 -10.08 8.46
CA TRP A 86 -1.00 -10.16 7.89
C TRP A 86 -0.87 -11.44 7.09
N GLY A 87 -0.43 -11.33 5.84
CA GLY A 87 -0.37 -12.45 4.90
C GLY A 87 0.78 -13.42 5.12
N ASP A 88 1.72 -13.08 6.00
CA ASP A 88 2.89 -13.89 6.35
C ASP A 88 3.65 -14.42 5.12
N LEU A 89 3.79 -13.57 4.09
CA LEU A 89 4.63 -13.83 2.92
C LEU A 89 5.96 -13.08 3.02
N GLU A 90 6.99 -13.62 2.37
CA GLU A 90 8.34 -13.06 2.34
C GLU A 90 8.43 -11.90 1.34
N GLU A 91 9.03 -10.78 1.75
CA GLU A 91 9.34 -9.67 0.84
C GLU A 91 10.33 -10.11 -0.26
N ALA A 92 10.29 -9.45 -1.41
CA ALA A 92 11.15 -9.76 -2.56
C ALA A 92 12.64 -9.97 -2.25
N PRO A 93 13.31 -9.18 -1.36
CA PRO A 93 14.71 -9.41 -1.02
C PRO A 93 15.02 -10.82 -0.47
N HIS A 94 14.03 -11.49 0.12
CA HIS A 94 14.15 -12.86 0.63
C HIS A 94 13.84 -13.94 -0.42
N ARG A 95 13.36 -13.54 -1.59
CA ARG A 95 12.91 -14.43 -2.66
C ARG A 95 13.78 -14.32 -3.92
N GLY A 96 15.03 -13.86 -3.74
CA GLY A 96 16.03 -13.82 -4.81
C GLY A 96 16.13 -12.50 -5.58
N TYR A 97 15.53 -11.41 -5.09
CA TYR A 97 15.72 -10.07 -5.64
C TYR A 97 16.84 -9.36 -4.87
N GLY A 98 18.08 -9.52 -5.36
CA GLY A 98 19.30 -9.20 -4.60
C GLY A 98 19.82 -7.77 -4.68
N SER A 99 19.08 -6.83 -5.28
CA SER A 99 19.49 -5.42 -5.34
C SER A 99 18.29 -4.50 -5.61
N PRO A 100 18.41 -3.18 -5.39
CA PRO A 100 17.36 -2.22 -5.72
C PRO A 100 16.97 -2.28 -7.20
N GLU A 101 17.95 -2.38 -8.10
CA GLU A 101 17.69 -2.38 -9.55
C GLU A 101 16.79 -3.55 -9.96
N VAL A 102 17.02 -4.72 -9.37
CA VAL A 102 16.26 -5.95 -9.65
C VAL A 102 14.85 -5.89 -9.06
N LEU A 103 14.62 -5.15 -7.97
CA LEU A 103 13.28 -4.94 -7.40
C LEU A 103 12.32 -4.16 -8.31
N PHE A 104 12.86 -3.37 -9.24
CA PHE A 104 12.09 -2.50 -10.14
C PHE A 104 12.12 -2.98 -11.60
N GLN A 105 12.46 -4.26 -11.81
CA GLN A 105 12.31 -4.96 -13.10
C GLN A 105 11.00 -5.77 -13.12
N PRO A 106 10.57 -6.27 -14.29
CA PRO A 106 9.51 -7.27 -14.33
C PRO A 106 9.80 -8.44 -13.37
N PRO A 107 8.78 -8.97 -12.66
CA PRO A 107 8.97 -10.11 -11.77
C PRO A 107 9.64 -11.28 -12.49
N ARG A 108 10.52 -11.98 -11.77
CA ARG A 108 11.24 -13.12 -12.31
C ARG A 108 10.25 -14.23 -12.72
N PRO A 109 10.50 -14.98 -13.80
CA PRO A 109 9.59 -16.05 -14.23
C PRO A 109 9.38 -17.17 -13.21
N ASP A 110 10.34 -17.38 -12.30
CA ASP A 110 10.28 -18.39 -11.24
C ASP A 110 9.66 -17.87 -9.92
N ASP A 111 9.34 -16.58 -9.87
CA ASP A 111 8.62 -15.97 -8.76
C ASP A 111 7.11 -16.08 -8.97
N VAL A 112 6.54 -17.15 -8.43
CA VAL A 112 5.10 -17.48 -8.52
C VAL A 112 4.33 -17.12 -7.23
N ILE A 113 4.78 -16.07 -6.53
CA ILE A 113 4.22 -15.69 -5.22
C ILE A 113 2.78 -15.19 -5.31
N GLU A 114 2.33 -14.71 -6.48
CA GLU A 114 0.97 -14.19 -6.73
C GLU A 114 -0.12 -15.20 -6.35
N ALA A 115 0.12 -16.50 -6.59
CA ALA A 115 -0.82 -17.55 -6.18
C ALA A 115 -0.98 -17.62 -4.65
N LYS A 116 0.11 -17.41 -3.90
CA LYS A 116 0.09 -17.34 -2.42
C LYS A 116 -0.57 -16.05 -1.93
N VAL A 117 -0.34 -14.93 -2.63
CA VAL A 117 -1.05 -13.66 -2.35
C VAL A 117 -2.55 -13.86 -2.52
N ALA A 118 -3.00 -14.45 -3.63
CA ALA A 118 -4.41 -14.75 -3.85
C ALA A 118 -4.98 -15.68 -2.77
N ALA A 119 -4.21 -16.70 -2.35
CA ALA A 119 -4.60 -17.60 -1.27
C ALA A 119 -4.77 -16.88 0.08
N CYS A 120 -3.93 -15.89 0.38
CA CYS A 120 -4.06 -15.04 1.55
C CYS A 120 -5.31 -14.15 1.52
N LEU A 121 -5.65 -13.60 0.35
CA LEU A 121 -6.78 -12.67 0.23
C LEU A 121 -8.15 -13.37 0.24
N LYS A 122 -8.23 -14.60 -0.28
CA LYS A 122 -9.50 -15.36 -0.41
C LYS A 122 -10.29 -15.48 0.90
N PRO A 123 -9.71 -15.88 2.04
CA PRO A 123 -10.44 -15.97 3.31
C PRO A 123 -11.01 -14.61 3.75
N VAL A 124 -10.21 -13.54 3.68
CA VAL A 124 -10.62 -12.19 4.09
C VAL A 124 -11.76 -11.67 3.23
N LEU A 125 -11.68 -11.87 1.90
CA LEU A 125 -12.74 -11.49 0.97
C LEU A 125 -14.05 -12.25 1.24
N ARG A 126 -13.97 -13.54 1.61
CA ARG A 126 -15.14 -14.36 1.95
C ARG A 126 -15.79 -13.96 3.27
N GLU A 127 -14.97 -13.64 4.27
CA GLU A 127 -15.41 -13.26 5.60
C GLU A 127 -16.01 -11.85 5.62
N LEU A 128 -15.25 -10.86 5.13
CA LEU A 128 -15.65 -9.45 5.18
C LEU A 128 -16.64 -9.05 4.09
N LYS A 129 -16.68 -9.77 2.96
CA LYS A 129 -17.52 -9.48 1.79
C LYS A 129 -17.52 -7.99 1.42
N PRO A 130 -16.34 -7.37 1.19
CA PRO A 130 -16.24 -5.93 1.07
C PRO A 130 -17.04 -5.38 -0.13
N ASP A 131 -17.65 -4.21 0.08
CA ASP A 131 -18.30 -3.42 -0.96
C ASP A 131 -17.28 -2.70 -1.85
N ARG A 132 -16.10 -2.41 -1.29
CA ARG A 132 -15.00 -1.67 -1.91
C ARG A 132 -13.67 -2.32 -1.54
N VAL A 133 -12.80 -2.54 -2.52
CA VAL A 133 -11.47 -3.12 -2.35
C VAL A 133 -10.44 -2.17 -2.96
N PHE A 134 -9.52 -1.67 -2.12
CA PHE A 134 -8.46 -0.76 -2.51
C PHE A 134 -7.15 -1.54 -2.66
N VAL A 135 -6.52 -1.44 -3.82
CA VAL A 135 -5.33 -2.23 -4.21
C VAL A 135 -4.31 -1.32 -4.92
N PRO A 136 -3.02 -1.66 -4.97
CA PRO A 136 -2.03 -0.83 -5.66
C PRO A 136 -2.26 -0.74 -7.17
N GLN A 137 -1.76 0.31 -7.81
CA GLN A 137 -1.55 0.36 -9.26
C GLN A 137 -0.19 -0.27 -9.67
N ALA A 138 0.69 -0.49 -8.69
CA ALA A 138 2.09 -0.84 -8.87
C ALA A 138 2.89 0.22 -9.63
N LEU A 139 2.57 1.50 -9.41
CA LEU A 139 3.38 2.62 -9.91
C LEU A 139 4.79 2.53 -9.35
N GLY A 140 5.79 2.67 -10.23
CA GLY A 140 7.20 2.47 -9.89
C GLY A 140 7.70 1.03 -10.09
N SER A 141 6.83 0.08 -10.44
CA SER A 141 7.20 -1.28 -10.86
C SER A 141 7.89 -2.13 -9.78
N HIS A 142 7.68 -1.83 -8.50
CA HIS A 142 8.19 -2.71 -7.43
C HIS A 142 7.56 -4.10 -7.56
N VAL A 143 8.39 -5.14 -7.64
CA VAL A 143 7.96 -6.52 -7.95
C VAL A 143 6.87 -7.03 -7.01
N ASP A 144 6.95 -6.74 -5.70
CA ASP A 144 5.89 -7.13 -4.75
C ASP A 144 4.54 -6.44 -5.04
N HIS A 145 4.53 -5.16 -5.42
CA HIS A 145 3.29 -4.48 -5.80
C HIS A 145 2.70 -5.10 -7.07
N VAL A 146 3.55 -5.40 -8.06
CA VAL A 146 3.14 -6.07 -9.30
C VAL A 146 2.50 -7.43 -8.99
N GLN A 147 3.08 -8.22 -8.08
CA GLN A 147 2.54 -9.53 -7.70
C GLN A 147 1.19 -9.41 -6.97
N VAL A 148 0.96 -8.34 -6.20
CA VAL A 148 -0.36 -8.05 -5.61
C VAL A 148 -1.39 -7.70 -6.70
N VAL A 149 -1.05 -6.85 -7.66
CA VAL A 149 -1.96 -6.51 -8.77
C VAL A 149 -2.32 -7.75 -9.59
N ARG A 150 -1.33 -8.59 -9.91
CA ARG A 150 -1.54 -9.86 -10.64
C ARG A 150 -2.44 -10.81 -9.87
N ALA A 151 -2.21 -10.98 -8.57
CA ALA A 151 -3.07 -11.82 -7.72
C ALA A 151 -4.51 -11.30 -7.67
N VAL A 152 -4.71 -9.98 -7.56
CA VAL A 152 -6.05 -9.35 -7.56
C VAL A 152 -6.77 -9.58 -8.89
N LYS A 153 -6.06 -9.48 -10.02
CA LYS A 153 -6.61 -9.80 -11.34
C LYS A 153 -7.12 -11.25 -11.41
N GLU A 154 -6.35 -12.20 -10.90
CA GLU A 154 -6.72 -13.63 -10.87
C GLU A 154 -7.91 -13.93 -9.96
N LEU A 155 -8.13 -13.13 -8.92
CA LEU A 155 -9.28 -13.28 -8.03
C LEU A 155 -10.61 -12.93 -8.71
N GLY A 156 -10.60 -12.27 -9.86
CA GLY A 156 -11.79 -12.01 -10.67
C GLY A 156 -12.85 -11.18 -9.94
N LEU A 157 -12.42 -10.25 -9.10
CA LEU A 157 -13.34 -9.36 -8.37
C LEU A 157 -14.13 -8.48 -9.36
N PRO A 158 -15.41 -8.18 -9.09
CA PRO A 158 -16.17 -7.24 -9.91
C PRO A 158 -15.46 -5.89 -10.02
N THR A 159 -15.26 -5.39 -11.24
CA THR A 159 -14.47 -4.17 -11.51
C THR A 159 -15.01 -2.94 -10.78
N ASN A 160 -16.34 -2.83 -10.66
CA ASN A 160 -17.01 -1.75 -9.93
C ASN A 160 -16.80 -1.78 -8.40
N ARG A 161 -16.09 -2.78 -7.86
CA ARG A 161 -15.71 -2.85 -6.45
C ARG A 161 -14.22 -2.58 -6.22
N VAL A 162 -13.39 -2.54 -7.27
CA VAL A 162 -11.94 -2.46 -7.12
C VAL A 162 -11.43 -1.06 -7.50
N PHE A 163 -10.65 -0.47 -6.61
CA PHE A 163 -10.11 0.87 -6.71
C PHE A 163 -8.59 0.79 -6.61
N TYR A 164 -7.91 1.13 -7.70
CA TYR A 164 -6.46 1.01 -7.77
C TYR A 164 -5.83 2.33 -7.31
N TYR A 165 -5.20 2.38 -6.13
CA TYR A 165 -4.59 3.60 -5.59
C TYR A 165 -3.25 3.92 -6.27
N ARG A 166 -2.89 5.20 -6.31
CA ARG A 166 -1.56 5.64 -6.75
C ARG A 166 -0.54 5.37 -5.65
N ASP A 167 0.41 4.47 -5.91
CA ASP A 167 1.41 4.03 -4.94
C ASP A 167 2.34 5.18 -4.53
N THR A 168 2.36 5.57 -3.25
CA THR A 168 3.30 6.58 -2.75
C THR A 168 4.35 5.91 -1.84
N PRO A 169 5.62 6.37 -1.87
CA PRO A 169 6.12 7.59 -2.50
C PRO A 169 6.44 7.46 -4.01
N TYR A 170 6.22 6.32 -4.66
CA TYR A 170 6.57 6.12 -6.07
C TYR A 170 5.92 7.16 -7.01
N ALA A 171 4.62 7.41 -6.86
CA ALA A 171 3.88 8.42 -7.62
C ALA A 171 4.32 9.86 -7.33
N VAL A 172 4.97 10.12 -6.19
CA VAL A 172 5.60 11.41 -5.90
C VAL A 172 6.88 11.56 -6.71
N ARG A 173 7.71 10.52 -6.73
CA ARG A 173 9.01 10.49 -7.41
C ARG A 173 8.85 10.49 -8.93
N GLU A 174 7.85 9.78 -9.42
CA GLU A 174 7.52 9.68 -10.85
C GLU A 174 6.01 9.86 -11.09
N PRO A 175 5.50 11.11 -11.12
CA PRO A 175 4.07 11.38 -11.29
C PRO A 175 3.47 10.86 -12.60
N LYS A 176 4.33 10.64 -13.60
CA LYS A 176 3.98 10.13 -14.93
C LYS A 176 4.11 8.61 -15.07
N ALA A 177 4.41 7.89 -13.98
CA ALA A 177 4.47 6.44 -13.99
C ALA A 177 3.14 5.85 -14.46
N TRP A 178 3.23 4.74 -15.18
CA TRP A 178 2.08 4.01 -15.71
C TRP A 178 1.72 2.85 -14.77
N PRO A 179 0.43 2.53 -14.60
CA PRO A 179 0.01 1.33 -13.88
C PRO A 179 0.57 0.05 -14.52
N ASP A 180 0.73 -1.00 -13.73
CA ASP A 180 1.10 -2.31 -14.26
C ASP A 180 0.06 -2.84 -15.28
N ALA A 181 0.52 -3.61 -16.26
CA ALA A 181 -0.32 -4.15 -17.32
C ALA A 181 -1.42 -5.13 -16.83
N ALA A 182 -1.32 -5.63 -15.59
CA ALA A 182 -2.37 -6.41 -14.95
C ALA A 182 -3.54 -5.55 -14.44
N VAL A 183 -3.39 -4.23 -14.29
CA VAL A 183 -4.51 -3.33 -14.01
C VAL A 183 -5.47 -3.33 -15.22
N PRO A 184 -6.79 -3.51 -15.02
CA PRO A 184 -7.76 -3.50 -16.11
C PRO A 184 -7.71 -2.23 -16.96
N GLN A 185 -7.86 -2.38 -18.26
CA GLN A 185 -7.96 -1.25 -19.19
C GLN A 185 -9.35 -0.58 -19.08
N GLY A 186 -9.43 0.70 -19.48
CA GLY A 186 -10.69 1.45 -19.52
C GLY A 186 -11.14 2.05 -18.19
N LEU A 187 -10.40 1.83 -17.10
CA LEU A 187 -10.62 2.50 -15.83
C LEU A 187 -10.37 4.01 -15.95
N ARG A 188 -11.10 4.79 -15.14
CA ARG A 188 -11.03 6.25 -15.13
C ARG A 188 -10.47 6.74 -13.79
N PRO A 189 -9.74 7.88 -13.78
CA PRO A 189 -9.36 8.53 -12.55
C PRO A 189 -10.58 8.95 -11.73
N LEU A 190 -10.61 8.53 -10.47
CA LEU A 190 -11.57 8.96 -9.45
C LEU A 190 -10.81 9.68 -8.35
N ALA A 191 -11.11 10.97 -8.15
CA ALA A 191 -10.52 11.77 -7.09
C ALA A 191 -11.45 11.79 -5.86
N VAL A 192 -10.94 11.31 -4.73
CA VAL A 192 -11.61 11.35 -3.43
C VAL A 192 -11.05 12.51 -2.63
N ASP A 193 -11.93 13.44 -2.24
CA ASP A 193 -11.57 14.54 -1.36
C ASP A 193 -11.20 14.01 0.03
N ILE A 194 -9.98 14.31 0.46
CA ILE A 194 -9.43 13.95 1.77
C ILE A 194 -9.02 15.19 2.55
N THR A 195 -9.48 16.39 2.18
CA THR A 195 -9.04 17.66 2.77
C THR A 195 -9.20 17.66 4.29
N GLU A 196 -10.35 17.22 4.80
CA GLU A 196 -10.64 17.12 6.24
C GLU A 196 -9.89 15.96 6.92
N HIS A 197 -9.36 15.02 6.14
CA HIS A 197 -8.73 13.79 6.63
C HIS A 197 -7.21 13.74 6.40
N LEU A 198 -6.64 14.75 5.72
CA LEU A 198 -5.22 14.81 5.40
C LEU A 198 -4.35 14.85 6.67
N ALA A 199 -4.77 15.61 7.69
CA ALA A 199 -4.07 15.64 8.96
C ALA A 199 -4.06 14.25 9.63
N LYS A 200 -5.20 13.54 9.58
CA LYS A 200 -5.32 12.19 10.13
C LYS A 200 -4.46 11.18 9.37
N LYS A 201 -4.40 11.29 8.04
CA LYS A 201 -3.49 10.51 7.20
C LYS A 201 -2.04 10.68 7.66
N VAL A 202 -1.56 11.92 7.79
CA VAL A 202 -0.18 12.21 8.22
C VAL A 202 0.08 11.64 9.62
N GLU A 203 -0.84 11.81 10.57
CA GLU A 203 -0.75 11.24 11.91
C GLU A 203 -0.58 9.71 11.89
N GLY A 204 -1.36 9.03 11.04
CA GLY A 204 -1.23 7.60 10.82
C GLY A 204 0.12 7.21 10.20
N CYS A 205 0.55 7.91 9.15
CA CYS A 205 1.80 7.63 8.45
C CYS A 205 3.02 7.73 9.39
N VAL A 206 3.00 8.64 10.37
CA VAL A 206 4.09 8.81 11.35
C VAL A 206 4.32 7.56 12.20
N ARG A 207 3.36 6.63 12.27
CA ARG A 207 3.52 5.36 13.01
C ARG A 207 4.56 4.41 12.39
N TYR A 208 4.87 4.56 11.10
CA TYR A 208 5.89 3.77 10.40
C TYR A 208 7.28 4.39 10.54
N GLY A 209 7.73 4.58 11.79
CA GLY A 209 8.96 5.27 12.15
C GLY A 209 10.20 4.75 11.41
N THR A 210 10.31 3.43 11.25
CA THR A 210 11.42 2.79 10.52
C THR A 210 11.51 3.22 9.05
N GLN A 211 10.42 3.69 8.44
CA GLN A 211 10.37 4.03 7.01
C GLN A 211 10.57 5.53 6.76
N LEU A 212 10.33 6.40 7.76
CA LEU A 212 10.24 7.85 7.54
C LEU A 212 11.55 8.49 7.09
N ALA A 213 12.67 8.12 7.73
CA ALA A 213 13.97 8.70 7.43
C ALA A 213 14.38 8.43 5.98
N PHE A 214 14.26 7.16 5.55
CA PHE A 214 14.62 6.75 4.20
C PHE A 214 13.64 7.29 3.14
N GLN A 215 12.33 7.18 3.37
CA GLN A 215 11.34 7.51 2.34
C GLN A 215 11.10 9.01 2.20
N PHE A 216 11.21 9.77 3.30
CA PHE A 216 10.77 11.16 3.37
C PHE A 216 11.77 12.10 4.05
N GLY A 217 12.90 11.63 4.56
CA GLY A 217 13.81 12.46 5.36
C GLY A 217 13.27 12.80 6.75
N GLY A 218 12.36 11.99 7.29
CA GLY A 218 11.76 12.17 8.63
C GLY A 218 10.32 12.69 8.61
N VAL A 219 9.78 12.98 9.80
CA VAL A 219 8.36 13.34 10.01
C VAL A 219 7.98 14.62 9.26
N ASP A 220 8.79 15.67 9.34
CA ASP A 220 8.47 16.93 8.65
C ASP A 220 8.50 16.78 7.14
N GLY A 221 9.44 15.97 6.63
CA GLY A 221 9.53 15.66 5.21
C GLY A 221 8.34 14.84 4.71
N LEU A 222 7.84 13.91 5.53
CA LEU A 222 6.61 13.15 5.25
C LEU A 222 5.42 14.10 5.11
N ALA A 223 5.18 14.94 6.12
CA ALA A 223 4.03 15.85 6.14
C ALA A 223 4.03 16.81 4.95
N ARG A 224 5.18 17.43 4.67
CA ARG A 224 5.35 18.33 3.51
C ARG A 224 5.09 17.60 2.19
N THR A 225 5.73 16.45 2.00
CA THR A 225 5.66 15.68 0.75
C THR A 225 4.23 15.24 0.44
N LEU A 226 3.57 14.58 1.40
CA LEU A 226 2.21 14.08 1.18
C LEU A 226 1.20 15.21 1.02
N THR A 227 1.32 16.29 1.80
CA THR A 227 0.44 17.45 1.66
C THR A 227 0.56 18.10 0.28
N ALA A 228 1.79 18.31 -0.20
CA ALA A 228 2.02 18.88 -1.52
C ALA A 228 1.47 17.96 -2.63
N PHE A 229 1.74 16.65 -2.53
CA PHE A 229 1.27 15.67 -3.50
C PHE A 229 -0.25 15.61 -3.62
N HIS A 230 -0.98 15.52 -2.50
CA HIS A 230 -2.45 15.44 -2.55
C HIS A 230 -3.12 16.74 -2.98
N ARG A 231 -2.51 17.90 -2.70
CA ARG A 231 -2.97 19.19 -3.24
C ARG A 231 -2.79 19.27 -4.75
N MET A 232 -1.65 18.80 -5.26
CA MET A 232 -1.39 18.71 -6.70
C MET A 232 -2.40 17.79 -7.38
N GLU A 233 -2.71 16.63 -6.79
CA GLU A 233 -3.73 15.71 -7.32
C GLU A 233 -5.11 16.38 -7.35
N ALA A 234 -5.55 17.05 -6.28
CA ALA A 234 -6.82 17.79 -6.29
C ALA A 234 -6.87 18.86 -7.40
N GLN A 235 -5.83 19.69 -7.47
CA GLN A 235 -5.73 20.77 -8.44
C GLN A 235 -5.76 20.25 -9.89
N ALA A 236 -5.04 19.16 -10.18
CA ALA A 236 -5.00 18.53 -11.49
C ALA A 236 -6.36 17.97 -11.95
N ARG A 237 -7.37 17.95 -11.07
CA ARG A 237 -8.74 17.49 -11.35
C ARG A 237 -9.77 18.59 -11.05
N GLY A 238 -9.33 19.84 -10.94
CA GLY A 238 -10.22 21.00 -10.73
C GLY A 238 -10.87 21.04 -9.35
N GLN A 239 -10.32 20.31 -8.37
CA GLN A 239 -10.79 20.31 -6.98
C GLN A 239 -9.92 21.24 -6.12
N ALA A 240 -10.53 21.89 -5.13
CA ALA A 240 -9.80 22.58 -4.08
C ALA A 240 -9.31 21.57 -3.01
N GLY A 241 -8.39 21.99 -2.14
CA GLY A 241 -7.97 21.18 -1.01
C GLY A 241 -7.00 20.06 -1.41
N ALA A 242 -7.27 18.82 -0.98
CA ALA A 242 -6.40 17.67 -1.17
C ALA A 242 -7.19 16.42 -1.57
N ALA A 243 -6.66 15.64 -2.51
CA ALA A 243 -7.31 14.45 -3.02
C ALA A 243 -6.38 13.24 -3.09
N GLU A 244 -6.95 12.06 -2.87
CA GLU A 244 -6.37 10.79 -3.27
C GLU A 244 -7.05 10.31 -4.55
N VAL A 245 -6.24 9.87 -5.51
CA VAL A 245 -6.72 9.49 -6.84
C VAL A 245 -6.57 7.99 -7.03
N PHE A 246 -7.64 7.37 -7.52
CA PHE A 246 -7.73 5.96 -7.83
C PHE A 246 -8.02 5.78 -9.31
N LEU A 247 -7.68 4.63 -9.88
CA LEU A 247 -8.32 4.14 -11.10
C LEU A 247 -9.49 3.25 -10.70
N ALA A 248 -10.68 3.55 -11.23
CA ALA A 248 -11.90 2.83 -10.92
C ALA A 248 -12.80 2.74 -12.16
N ASP A 249 -13.80 1.86 -12.09
CA ASP A 249 -14.82 1.76 -13.13
C ASP A 249 -15.64 3.07 -13.19
N GLY A 250 -16.01 3.53 -14.38
CA GLY A 250 -16.71 4.81 -14.56
C GLY A 250 -18.16 4.82 -14.04
N VAL A 251 -18.66 3.67 -13.57
CA VAL A 251 -20.02 3.45 -13.05
C VAL A 251 -20.03 3.38 -11.50
N SER A 252 -18.89 3.68 -10.85
CA SER A 252 -18.65 3.48 -9.41
C SER A 252 -19.25 4.52 -8.48
#